data_AF-A0AAI8Z2D8-F1
#
_entry.id   AF-A0AAI8Z2D8-F1
#
_cell.length_a   1.000
_cell.length_b   1.000
_cell.length_c   1.000
_cell.angle_alpha   90.00
_cell.angle_beta   90.00
_cell.angle_gamma   90.00
#
_symmetry.space_group_name_H-M   'P 1'
#
loop_
_entity.id
_entity.type
_entity.pdbx_description
1 polymer ?
#
loop_
_entity_poly.entity_id
_entity_poly.type
_entity_poly.pdbx_seq_one_letter_code
_entity_poly.pdbx_strand_id
1 'polypeptide(L)'
;PRQRLSHAYRPEPERPPRSSSKCCHTLQTANGYTAIALHDHWSGCQHNYDTLSRAIRQCEKSKSGLVNEYNDDTLCDPDPASWTGAQYQRQWTNARWLRDVLDPQVAREGPDALHSDEILTLDELLRTLVEADDIDLQTIRQSRMHLAICDVAGKGTRWPKKVIEKADAVKEKWESRFGPLAAVGTPLYDPGGRLHGVCKPEDLSREKLMVTWLKAPGVKLSPAVSRKVGDLGFRPGDWWISPLFAYRDGIIDNMSSAGGIVSDSAGAYAVVMTEADEVAGSDPEMFQYRARDRDIGRYRLTSGTPESRHPIRILRSHTLHSFWKPRAGLRYDGLHKVTGWSLKKDPNTHEVVMLIHLKRTPNQVSMGEVLARPWSDEIEDYAEYKRLRQLARDEKPPLKPAVTVQLDGRVDEVLEFGEECEEGEDDIESVYAAAYLAGECEDKVDGSGDACTFQIGCMGRSM
;
A
#
# COMPACT_ATOMS: atom_id res chain seq x y z
N PRO A 1 -29.77 87.80 -0.49
CA PRO A 1 -28.84 86.68 -0.24
C PRO A 1 -29.57 85.32 -0.38
N ARG A 2 -29.45 84.69 -1.55
CA ARG A 2 -30.22 83.52 -2.00
C ARG A 2 -29.34 82.26 -2.10
N GLN A 3 -29.96 81.10 -1.79
CA GLN A 3 -29.71 79.72 -2.26
C GLN A 3 -28.50 78.90 -1.78
N ARG A 4 -28.79 77.69 -1.23
CA ARG A 4 -28.52 76.30 -1.74
C ARG A 4 -28.50 75.32 -0.55
N LEU A 5 -29.48 74.43 -0.38
CA LEU A 5 -29.69 73.08 -0.96
C LEU A 5 -28.59 72.03 -0.67
N SER A 6 -29.05 71.02 0.08
CA SER A 6 -28.58 69.67 0.39
C SER A 6 -27.64 68.94 -0.57
N HIS A 7 -26.69 68.16 -0.02
CA HIS A 7 -26.54 66.74 -0.35
C HIS A 7 -25.85 65.96 0.78
N ALA A 8 -26.40 64.76 1.04
CA ALA A 8 -26.04 63.82 2.09
C ALA A 8 -24.79 62.99 1.77
N TYR A 9 -24.01 62.66 2.82
CA TYR A 9 -22.92 61.68 2.78
C TYR A 9 -23.41 60.41 3.49
N ARG A 10 -23.39 59.27 2.78
CA ARG A 10 -23.68 57.92 3.31
C ARG A 10 -22.36 57.25 3.72
N PRO A 11 -22.20 56.73 4.94
CA PRO A 11 -21.12 55.80 5.26
C PRO A 11 -21.52 54.35 4.92
N GLU A 12 -20.56 53.58 4.39
CA GLU A 12 -20.70 52.15 4.05
C GLU A 12 -20.90 51.26 5.29
N PRO A 13 -21.60 50.12 5.16
CA PRO A 13 -21.81 49.19 6.27
C PRO A 13 -20.62 48.24 6.50
N GLU A 14 -20.32 48.04 7.78
CA GLU A 14 -19.30 47.14 8.33
C GLU A 14 -19.49 45.67 7.91
N ARG A 15 -18.38 44.97 7.64
CA ARG A 15 -18.35 43.53 7.37
C ARG A 15 -18.28 42.73 8.68
N PRO A 16 -19.04 41.62 8.82
CA PRO A 16 -18.95 40.76 10.00
C PRO A 16 -17.71 39.82 9.94
N PRO A 17 -17.26 39.29 11.09
CA PRO A 17 -16.04 38.49 11.21
C PRO A 17 -16.20 37.08 10.64
N ARG A 18 -15.13 36.56 10.01
CA ARG A 18 -15.02 35.18 9.51
C ARG A 18 -14.79 34.22 10.68
N SER A 19 -15.72 33.30 10.91
CA SER A 19 -15.61 32.20 11.88
C SER A 19 -14.88 30.99 11.27
N SER A 20 -13.66 30.70 11.72
CA SER A 20 -12.96 29.44 11.43
C SER A 20 -12.92 28.57 12.69
N SER A 21 -13.98 27.79 12.92
CA SER A 21 -14.04 26.77 14.00
C SER A 21 -15.31 25.91 13.85
N LYS A 22 -15.42 25.08 12.81
CA LYS A 22 -16.53 24.10 12.70
C LYS A 22 -16.20 22.72 12.10
N CYS A 23 -14.96 22.41 11.72
CA CYS A 23 -14.65 21.07 11.19
C CYS A 23 -14.22 20.02 12.24
N CYS A 24 -14.00 20.38 13.51
CA CYS A 24 -13.50 19.41 14.51
C CYS A 24 -14.59 18.70 15.33
N HIS A 25 -15.88 18.95 15.07
CA HIS A 25 -16.99 18.36 15.84
C HIS A 25 -17.78 17.26 15.12
N THR A 26 -17.46 16.98 13.85
CA THR A 26 -18.32 16.14 12.99
C THR A 26 -17.94 14.67 12.93
N LEU A 27 -16.75 14.28 13.38
CA LEU A 27 -16.33 12.86 13.45
C LEU A 27 -16.72 12.17 14.76
N GLN A 28 -17.21 12.90 15.77
CA GLN A 28 -17.65 12.33 17.05
C GLN A 28 -19.13 11.89 17.07
N THR A 29 -19.93 12.28 16.09
CA THR A 29 -21.38 12.03 16.09
C THR A 29 -21.77 10.64 15.60
N ALA A 30 -21.05 10.05 14.63
CA ALA A 30 -21.36 8.71 14.11
C ALA A 30 -21.26 7.61 15.19
N ASN A 31 -20.23 7.69 16.05
CA ASN A 31 -20.05 6.75 17.17
C ASN A 31 -21.09 6.95 18.30
N GLY A 32 -21.69 8.14 18.39
CA GLY A 32 -22.73 8.44 19.38
C GLY A 32 -24.06 7.72 19.10
N TYR A 33 -24.44 7.54 17.83
CA TYR A 33 -25.70 6.90 17.44
C TYR A 33 -25.75 5.43 17.84
N THR A 34 -24.67 4.71 17.57
CA THR A 34 -24.52 3.30 17.94
C THR A 34 -24.51 3.13 19.46
N ALA A 35 -23.85 4.05 20.18
CA ALA A 35 -23.82 4.02 21.65
C ALA A 35 -25.20 4.26 22.29
N ILE A 36 -26.00 5.19 21.77
CA ILE A 36 -27.36 5.46 22.26
C ILE A 36 -28.30 4.27 21.95
N ALA A 37 -28.20 3.69 20.75
CA ALA A 37 -28.99 2.51 20.38
C ALA A 37 -28.64 1.28 21.24
N LEU A 38 -27.36 1.06 21.54
CA LEU A 38 -26.93 -0.01 22.45
C LEU A 38 -27.40 0.23 23.89
N HIS A 39 -27.32 1.47 24.38
CA HIS A 39 -27.81 1.81 25.71
C HIS A 39 -29.31 1.58 25.86
N ASP A 40 -30.11 2.00 24.87
CA ASP A 40 -31.57 1.82 24.86
C ASP A 40 -31.96 0.34 24.76
N HIS A 41 -31.20 -0.44 23.96
CA HIS A 41 -31.36 -1.89 23.90
C HIS A 41 -31.06 -2.57 25.25
N TRP A 42 -29.99 -2.17 25.94
CA TRP A 42 -29.58 -2.75 27.21
C TRP A 42 -30.45 -2.31 28.39
N SER A 43 -31.04 -1.12 28.32
CA SER A 43 -31.94 -0.59 29.36
C SER A 43 -33.42 -0.99 29.16
N GLY A 44 -33.75 -1.68 28.06
CA GLY A 44 -35.12 -2.10 27.75
C GLY A 44 -36.07 -0.93 27.46
N CYS A 45 -35.53 0.24 27.09
CA CYS A 45 -36.28 1.47 26.87
C CYS A 45 -35.93 2.05 25.49
N GLN A 46 -36.91 2.47 24.70
CA GLN A 46 -36.70 3.07 23.37
C GLN A 46 -36.73 4.61 23.38
N HIS A 47 -36.76 5.23 24.56
CA HIS A 47 -37.06 6.65 24.70
C HIS A 47 -36.03 7.57 24.04
N ASN A 48 -34.73 7.27 24.14
CA ASN A 48 -33.69 8.15 23.61
C ASN A 48 -33.58 8.00 22.10
N TYR A 49 -33.68 6.78 21.59
CA TYR A 49 -33.73 6.48 20.17
C TYR A 49 -34.93 7.15 19.49
N ASP A 50 -36.12 7.09 20.08
CA ASP A 50 -37.33 7.70 19.53
C ASP A 50 -37.30 9.24 19.56
N THR A 51 -36.65 9.81 20.57
CA THR A 51 -36.47 11.27 20.67
C THR A 51 -35.47 11.76 19.63
N LEU A 52 -34.39 11.02 19.43
CA LEU A 52 -33.36 11.33 18.45
C LEU A 52 -33.86 11.13 17.02
N SER A 53 -34.58 10.04 16.73
CA SER A 53 -35.15 9.77 15.41
C SER A 53 -36.17 10.85 15.00
N ARG A 54 -36.96 11.36 15.95
CA ARG A 54 -37.85 12.51 15.71
C ARG A 54 -37.07 13.78 15.40
N ALA A 55 -36.00 14.06 16.14
CA ALA A 55 -35.16 15.22 15.89
C ALA A 55 -34.50 15.16 14.50
N ILE A 56 -33.98 13.99 14.09
CA ILE A 56 -33.39 13.78 12.76
C ILE A 56 -34.43 13.98 11.66
N ARG A 57 -35.62 13.39 11.79
CA ARG A 57 -36.72 13.56 10.83
C ARG A 57 -37.16 15.03 10.72
N GLN A 58 -37.10 15.78 11.82
CA GLN A 58 -37.41 17.21 11.80
C GLN A 58 -36.30 18.03 11.11
N CYS A 59 -35.04 17.67 11.31
CA CYS A 59 -33.91 18.26 10.59
C CYS A 59 -33.96 17.94 9.10
N GLU A 60 -34.30 16.72 8.71
CA GLU A 60 -34.38 16.29 7.31
C GLU A 60 -35.53 16.96 6.55
N LYS A 61 -36.64 17.27 7.25
CA LYS A 61 -37.70 18.14 6.72
C LYS A 61 -37.22 19.57 6.45
N SER A 62 -36.24 20.07 7.20
CA SER A 62 -35.67 21.41 7.02
C SER A 62 -34.52 21.44 6.00
N LYS A 63 -33.82 20.32 5.78
CA LYS A 63 -32.76 20.16 4.80
C LYS A 63 -32.74 18.71 4.28
N SER A 64 -33.32 18.50 3.10
CA SER A 64 -33.36 17.17 2.47
C SER A 64 -31.96 16.68 2.11
N GLY A 65 -31.64 15.42 2.42
CA GLY A 65 -30.36 14.79 2.08
C GLY A 65 -29.28 14.84 3.17
N LEU A 66 -29.57 15.47 4.33
CA LEU A 66 -28.64 15.59 5.44
C LEU A 66 -28.18 14.22 5.98
N VAL A 67 -29.03 13.20 5.95
CA VAL A 67 -28.70 11.86 6.48
C VAL A 67 -27.87 11.03 5.49
N ASN A 68 -28.01 11.28 4.18
CA ASN A 68 -27.22 10.59 3.16
C ASN A 68 -25.79 11.13 3.03
N GLU A 69 -25.53 12.40 3.36
CA GLU A 69 -24.17 12.95 3.39
C GLU A 69 -23.28 12.36 4.51
N TYR A 70 -23.85 11.69 5.51
CA TYR A 70 -23.11 11.18 6.70
C TYR A 70 -22.86 9.67 6.70
N ASN A 71 -23.41 8.92 5.74
CA ASN A 71 -23.26 7.47 5.62
C ASN A 71 -22.41 7.05 4.41
N ASP A 72 -21.76 8.00 3.74
CA ASP A 72 -20.93 7.74 2.57
C ASP A 72 -19.45 7.70 2.99
N ASP A 73 -18.95 6.50 3.29
CA ASP A 73 -17.54 6.22 3.61
C ASP A 73 -16.61 6.33 2.37
N THR A 74 -17.00 7.04 1.30
CA THR A 74 -16.22 7.18 0.05
C THR A 74 -15.34 8.43 -0.03
N LEU A 75 -14.95 9.04 1.10
CA LEU A 75 -14.04 10.19 1.09
C LEU A 75 -12.55 9.79 0.97
N CYS A 76 -12.15 9.49 -0.26
CA CYS A 76 -10.85 9.87 -0.81
C CYS A 76 -11.13 10.59 -2.14
N ASP A 77 -11.08 11.93 -2.13
CA ASP A 77 -11.33 12.76 -3.31
C ASP A 77 -10.25 12.57 -4.40
N PRO A 78 -10.64 12.42 -5.68
CA PRO A 78 -9.87 12.96 -6.78
C PRO A 78 -10.63 14.14 -7.42
N ASP A 79 -9.92 15.23 -7.66
CA ASP A 79 -10.42 16.39 -8.41
C ASP A 79 -10.65 16.00 -9.89
N PRO A 80 -11.91 15.97 -10.42
CA PRO A 80 -12.22 15.45 -11.74
C PRO A 80 -12.81 16.54 -12.63
N ALA A 81 -11.98 17.18 -13.45
CA ALA A 81 -12.47 18.09 -14.48
C ALA A 81 -12.92 17.30 -15.74
N SER A 82 -14.25 17.17 -15.86
CA SER A 82 -15.08 16.82 -17.03
C SER A 82 -15.32 15.32 -17.35
N TRP A 83 -16.59 14.91 -17.14
CA TRP A 83 -17.22 13.57 -17.25
C TRP A 83 -16.99 12.56 -16.08
N THR A 84 -17.91 12.65 -15.10
CA THR A 84 -18.49 11.62 -14.18
C THR A 84 -17.61 10.64 -13.39
N GLY A 85 -17.08 11.06 -12.24
CA GLY A 85 -16.48 10.15 -11.25
C GLY A 85 -17.37 8.95 -10.86
N ALA A 86 -18.70 9.13 -10.84
CA ALA A 86 -19.66 8.07 -10.52
C ALA A 86 -19.74 6.94 -11.57
N GLN A 87 -19.64 7.26 -12.87
CA GLN A 87 -19.66 6.23 -13.92
C GLN A 87 -18.37 5.42 -13.90
N TYR A 88 -17.23 6.09 -13.75
CA TYR A 88 -15.93 5.44 -13.55
C TYR A 88 -15.95 4.50 -12.33
N GLN A 89 -16.38 5.00 -11.16
CA GLN A 89 -16.46 4.22 -9.94
C GLN A 89 -17.34 2.98 -10.12
N ARG A 90 -18.48 3.13 -10.80
CA ARG A 90 -19.36 2.00 -11.13
C ARG A 90 -18.65 0.96 -11.99
N GLN A 91 -17.99 1.38 -13.08
CA GLN A 91 -17.29 0.45 -13.97
C GLN A 91 -16.11 -0.23 -13.28
N TRP A 92 -15.35 0.50 -12.47
CA TRP A 92 -14.24 -0.06 -11.69
C TRP A 92 -14.74 -1.07 -10.65
N THR A 93 -15.85 -0.78 -9.96
CA THR A 93 -16.48 -1.71 -9.02
C THR A 93 -16.94 -2.97 -9.73
N ASN A 94 -17.56 -2.83 -10.90
CA ASN A 94 -18.00 -3.97 -11.71
C ASN A 94 -16.82 -4.81 -12.21
N ALA A 95 -15.73 -4.19 -12.66
CA ALA A 95 -14.53 -4.89 -13.12
C ALA A 95 -13.90 -5.71 -11.98
N ARG A 96 -13.85 -5.14 -10.77
CA ARG A 96 -13.39 -5.85 -9.56
C ARG A 96 -14.33 -6.98 -9.16
N TRP A 97 -15.65 -6.75 -9.17
CA TRP A 97 -16.60 -7.81 -8.86
C TRP A 97 -16.45 -9.00 -9.82
N LEU A 98 -16.31 -8.74 -11.12
CA LEU A 98 -16.11 -9.78 -12.12
C LEU A 98 -14.82 -10.58 -11.86
N ARG A 99 -13.70 -9.89 -11.57
CA ARG A 99 -12.37 -10.51 -11.54
C ARG A 99 -11.92 -11.02 -10.18
N ASP A 100 -12.32 -10.36 -9.11
CA ASP A 100 -11.87 -10.68 -7.75
C ASP A 100 -12.94 -11.45 -6.95
N VAL A 101 -14.19 -11.49 -7.42
CA VAL A 101 -15.28 -12.25 -6.79
C VAL A 101 -15.78 -13.38 -7.70
N LEU A 102 -16.29 -13.06 -8.88
CA LEU A 102 -16.95 -14.04 -9.74
C LEU A 102 -15.96 -15.01 -10.42
N ASP A 103 -14.87 -14.51 -11.01
CA ASP A 103 -13.89 -15.37 -11.70
C ASP A 103 -13.30 -16.44 -10.78
N PRO A 104 -12.85 -16.14 -9.53
CA PRO A 104 -12.37 -17.17 -8.61
C PRO A 104 -13.43 -18.20 -8.21
N GLN A 105 -14.70 -17.79 -8.06
CA GLN A 105 -15.82 -18.67 -7.74
C GLN A 105 -16.07 -19.64 -8.90
N VAL A 106 -16.21 -19.11 -10.11
CA VAL A 106 -16.40 -19.88 -11.35
C VAL A 106 -15.20 -20.79 -11.65
N ALA A 107 -13.98 -20.33 -11.40
CA ALA A 107 -12.77 -21.13 -11.60
C ALA A 107 -12.69 -22.34 -10.66
N ARG A 108 -13.29 -22.25 -9.47
CA ARG A 108 -13.28 -23.32 -8.46
C ARG A 108 -14.42 -24.30 -8.63
N GLU A 109 -15.62 -23.79 -8.89
CA GLU A 109 -16.88 -24.55 -8.80
C GLU A 109 -17.51 -24.80 -10.18
N GLY A 110 -16.98 -24.17 -11.23
CA GLY A 110 -17.44 -24.31 -12.61
C GLY A 110 -18.54 -23.32 -12.99
N PRO A 111 -19.16 -23.49 -14.18
CA PRO A 111 -20.13 -22.54 -14.72
C PRO A 111 -21.43 -22.45 -13.91
N ASP A 112 -21.79 -23.51 -13.18
CA ASP A 112 -23.00 -23.58 -12.36
C ASP A 112 -22.84 -22.95 -10.96
N ALA A 113 -21.67 -22.39 -10.67
CA ALA A 113 -21.35 -21.77 -9.38
C ALA A 113 -22.10 -20.45 -9.13
N LEU A 114 -22.54 -19.78 -10.20
CA LEU A 114 -23.17 -18.47 -10.11
C LEU A 114 -24.62 -18.57 -9.67
N HIS A 115 -25.00 -17.77 -8.67
CA HIS A 115 -26.38 -17.65 -8.25
C HIS A 115 -27.23 -16.91 -9.30
N SER A 116 -28.55 -17.12 -9.28
CA SER A 116 -29.44 -16.57 -10.30
C SER A 116 -29.44 -15.03 -10.34
N ASP A 117 -29.28 -14.38 -9.20
CA ASP A 117 -29.14 -12.92 -9.06
C ASP A 117 -27.81 -12.40 -9.63
N GLU A 118 -26.70 -13.13 -9.40
CA GLU A 118 -25.39 -12.81 -9.99
C GLU A 118 -25.43 -12.90 -11.51
N ILE A 119 -26.06 -13.95 -12.05
CA ILE A 119 -26.24 -14.13 -13.49
C ILE A 119 -27.08 -12.98 -14.08
N LEU A 120 -28.18 -12.59 -13.42
CA LEU A 120 -29.03 -11.49 -13.89
C LEU A 120 -28.28 -10.16 -13.88
N THR A 121 -27.55 -9.88 -12.81
CA THR A 121 -26.75 -8.66 -12.65
C THR A 121 -25.65 -8.59 -13.71
N LEU A 122 -24.98 -9.71 -13.97
CA LEU A 122 -23.95 -9.81 -14.99
C LEU A 122 -24.52 -9.69 -16.41
N ASP A 123 -25.67 -10.31 -16.67
CA ASP A 123 -26.36 -10.21 -17.96
C ASP A 123 -26.78 -8.76 -18.28
N GLU A 124 -27.32 -8.07 -17.27
CA GLU A 124 -27.70 -6.66 -17.38
C GLU A 124 -26.47 -5.78 -17.61
N LEU A 125 -25.39 -5.98 -16.84
CA LEU A 125 -24.12 -5.27 -17.03
C LEU A 125 -23.61 -5.43 -18.47
N LEU A 126 -23.47 -6.66 -18.95
CA LEU A 126 -22.95 -6.93 -20.29
C LEU A 126 -23.85 -6.34 -21.36
N ARG A 127 -25.18 -6.44 -21.21
CA ARG A 127 -26.14 -5.80 -22.12
C ARG A 127 -25.93 -4.28 -22.16
N THR A 128 -25.83 -3.63 -21.00
CA THR A 128 -25.57 -2.19 -20.93
C THR A 128 -24.25 -1.82 -21.61
N LEU A 129 -23.20 -2.62 -21.46
CA LEU A 129 -21.91 -2.38 -22.14
C LEU A 129 -22.00 -2.55 -23.67
N VAL A 130 -22.80 -3.52 -24.16
CA VAL A 130 -23.06 -3.68 -25.60
C VAL A 130 -23.88 -2.52 -26.15
N GLU A 131 -24.87 -2.04 -25.42
CA GLU A 131 -25.78 -0.95 -25.86
C GLU A 131 -25.15 0.44 -25.70
N ALA A 132 -24.16 0.61 -24.82
CA ALA A 132 -23.49 1.88 -24.61
C ALA A 132 -22.67 2.31 -25.84
N ASP A 133 -23.04 3.43 -26.45
CA ASP A 133 -22.33 4.04 -27.58
C ASP A 133 -21.43 5.21 -27.13
N ASP A 134 -21.62 5.73 -25.93
CA ASP A 134 -20.96 6.92 -25.39
C ASP A 134 -19.74 6.60 -24.51
N ILE A 135 -19.47 5.33 -24.20
CA ILE A 135 -18.30 4.96 -23.40
C ILE A 135 -17.00 5.25 -24.16
N ASP A 136 -16.10 6.01 -23.55
CA ASP A 136 -14.82 6.37 -24.15
C ASP A 136 -13.71 5.38 -23.77
N LEU A 137 -12.62 5.41 -24.54
CA LEU A 137 -11.48 4.52 -24.31
C LEU A 137 -10.82 4.79 -22.95
N GLN A 138 -10.80 6.04 -22.51
CA GLN A 138 -10.17 6.42 -21.25
C GLN A 138 -10.92 5.85 -20.04
N THR A 139 -12.25 5.86 -20.04
CA THR A 139 -13.06 5.22 -18.99
C THR A 139 -12.85 3.71 -18.98
N ILE A 140 -12.82 3.08 -20.16
CA ILE A 140 -12.54 1.63 -20.28
C ILE A 140 -11.15 1.28 -19.73
N ARG A 141 -10.15 2.12 -20.04
CA ARG A 141 -8.77 1.96 -19.58
C ARG A 141 -8.64 2.16 -18.07
N GLN A 142 -9.22 3.24 -17.54
CA GLN A 142 -9.18 3.58 -16.12
C GLN A 142 -9.92 2.55 -15.27
N SER A 143 -11.12 2.15 -15.67
CA SER A 143 -11.91 1.13 -14.96
C SER A 143 -11.36 -0.29 -15.12
N ARG A 144 -10.52 -0.52 -16.12
CA ARG A 144 -9.97 -1.83 -16.51
C ARG A 144 -11.03 -2.85 -16.90
N MET A 145 -12.22 -2.37 -17.28
CA MET A 145 -13.29 -3.23 -17.75
C MET A 145 -12.86 -4.03 -18.99
N HIS A 146 -11.99 -3.48 -19.85
CA HIS A 146 -11.43 -4.23 -21.00
C HIS A 146 -10.72 -5.51 -20.59
N LEU A 147 -9.99 -5.51 -19.47
CA LEU A 147 -9.29 -6.70 -18.98
C LEU A 147 -10.28 -7.69 -18.38
N ALA A 148 -11.27 -7.19 -17.63
CA ALA A 148 -12.35 -8.00 -17.07
C ALA A 148 -13.16 -8.72 -18.17
N ILE A 149 -13.53 -8.00 -19.24
CA ILE A 149 -14.22 -8.60 -20.40
C ILE A 149 -13.33 -9.64 -21.09
N CYS A 150 -12.03 -9.38 -21.26
CA CYS A 150 -11.10 -10.34 -21.85
C CYS A 150 -10.93 -11.63 -21.02
N ASP A 151 -11.13 -11.57 -19.70
CA ASP A 151 -11.07 -12.75 -18.82
C ASP A 151 -12.28 -13.67 -18.99
N VAL A 152 -13.42 -13.14 -19.45
CA VAL A 152 -14.65 -13.89 -19.72
C VAL A 152 -14.75 -14.32 -21.19
N ALA A 153 -14.43 -13.40 -22.10
CA ALA A 153 -14.52 -13.58 -23.54
C ALA A 153 -13.66 -14.78 -24.01
N GLY A 154 -14.22 -15.62 -24.88
CA GLY A 154 -13.56 -16.82 -25.40
C GLY A 154 -13.21 -17.91 -24.38
N LYS A 155 -13.62 -17.81 -23.10
CA LYS A 155 -13.36 -18.84 -22.07
C LYS A 155 -14.49 -19.87 -21.97
N GLY A 156 -14.74 -20.56 -23.08
CA GLY A 156 -15.84 -21.52 -23.32
C GLY A 156 -16.08 -22.62 -22.26
N THR A 157 -15.10 -22.93 -21.42
CA THR A 157 -15.17 -24.04 -20.46
C THR A 157 -15.42 -23.62 -19.02
N ARG A 158 -15.35 -22.33 -18.70
CA ARG A 158 -15.44 -21.83 -17.31
C ARG A 158 -16.76 -21.10 -17.06
N TRP A 159 -17.14 -20.20 -17.96
CA TRP A 159 -18.29 -19.33 -17.79
C TRP A 159 -19.56 -19.89 -18.46
N PRO A 160 -20.77 -19.49 -18.01
CA PRO A 160 -22.00 -19.83 -18.70
C PRO A 160 -21.99 -19.34 -20.16
N LYS A 161 -22.42 -20.20 -21.09
CA LYS A 161 -22.35 -19.91 -22.54
C LYS A 161 -22.93 -18.56 -22.95
N LYS A 162 -24.10 -18.18 -22.41
CA LYS A 162 -24.74 -16.89 -22.71
C LYS A 162 -23.93 -15.68 -22.25
N VAL A 163 -23.23 -15.79 -21.12
CA VAL A 163 -22.36 -14.75 -20.59
C VAL A 163 -21.15 -14.57 -21.51
N ILE A 164 -20.57 -15.67 -21.99
CA ILE A 164 -19.46 -15.67 -22.94
C ILE A 164 -19.86 -14.99 -24.24
N GLU A 165 -20.99 -15.40 -24.84
CA GLU A 165 -21.49 -14.80 -26.10
C GLU A 165 -21.67 -13.28 -25.98
N LYS A 166 -22.16 -12.79 -24.83
CA LYS A 166 -22.30 -11.35 -24.58
C LYS A 166 -20.96 -10.66 -24.35
N ALA A 167 -20.04 -11.27 -23.59
CA ALA A 167 -18.70 -10.73 -23.39
C ALA A 167 -17.91 -10.65 -24.71
N ASP A 168 -18.06 -11.66 -25.59
CA ASP A 168 -17.49 -11.66 -26.94
C ASP A 168 -18.08 -10.51 -27.78
N ALA A 169 -19.39 -10.25 -27.69
CA ALA A 169 -20.02 -9.13 -28.37
C ALA A 169 -19.51 -7.76 -27.87
N VAL A 170 -19.33 -7.60 -26.54
CA VAL A 170 -18.70 -6.39 -25.97
C VAL A 170 -17.27 -6.23 -26.51
N LYS A 171 -16.49 -7.31 -26.48
CA LYS A 171 -15.11 -7.33 -26.96
C LYS A 171 -15.03 -6.94 -28.44
N GLU A 172 -15.82 -7.58 -29.31
CA GLU A 172 -15.85 -7.28 -30.74
C GLU A 172 -16.23 -5.82 -31.01
N LYS A 173 -17.26 -5.31 -30.30
CA LYS A 173 -17.67 -3.91 -30.41
C LYS A 173 -16.52 -2.97 -30.05
N TRP A 174 -15.85 -3.19 -28.92
CA TRP A 174 -14.76 -2.33 -28.48
C TRP A 174 -13.51 -2.46 -29.36
N GLU A 175 -13.16 -3.67 -29.81
CA GLU A 175 -12.03 -3.88 -30.71
C GLU A 175 -12.25 -3.24 -32.09
N SER A 176 -13.50 -3.26 -32.59
CA SER A 176 -13.86 -2.59 -33.84
C SER A 176 -13.73 -1.06 -33.76
N ARG A 177 -13.96 -0.49 -32.57
CA ARG A 177 -13.96 0.97 -32.35
C ARG A 177 -12.60 1.52 -31.94
N PHE A 178 -11.87 0.81 -31.08
CA PHE A 178 -10.66 1.30 -30.42
C PHE A 178 -9.40 0.54 -30.81
N GLY A 179 -9.53 -0.52 -31.60
CA GLY A 179 -8.43 -1.44 -31.91
C GLY A 179 -8.24 -2.50 -30.82
N PRO A 180 -7.19 -3.32 -30.90
CA PRO A 180 -6.99 -4.47 -30.03
C PRO A 180 -7.00 -4.09 -28.54
N LEU A 181 -7.88 -4.70 -27.74
CA LEU A 181 -8.01 -4.36 -26.31
C LEU A 181 -6.72 -4.63 -25.51
N ALA A 182 -5.90 -5.57 -25.95
CA ALA A 182 -4.61 -5.87 -25.34
C ALA A 182 -3.61 -4.70 -25.42
N ALA A 183 -3.78 -3.78 -26.39
CA ALA A 183 -2.91 -2.62 -26.59
C ALA A 183 -3.30 -1.41 -25.73
N VAL A 184 -4.45 -1.46 -25.04
CA VAL A 184 -4.97 -0.32 -24.25
C VAL A 184 -4.08 -0.02 -23.03
N GLY A 185 -3.43 -1.05 -22.47
CA GLY A 185 -2.50 -0.93 -21.34
C GLY A 185 -3.17 -0.46 -20.04
N THR A 186 -2.38 -0.27 -18.99
CA THR A 186 -2.87 0.19 -17.68
C THR A 186 -2.48 1.65 -17.43
N PRO A 187 -3.28 2.42 -16.67
CA PRO A 187 -3.00 3.82 -16.41
C PRO A 187 -2.08 3.96 -15.17
N LEU A 188 -0.90 3.32 -15.14
CA LEU A 188 -0.08 3.30 -13.91
C LEU A 188 0.40 4.70 -13.47
N TYR A 189 0.88 5.51 -14.41
CA TYR A 189 1.42 6.85 -14.19
C TYR A 189 0.51 7.99 -14.69
N ASP A 190 -0.54 7.64 -15.43
CA ASP A 190 -1.52 8.60 -15.98
C ASP A 190 -2.47 9.11 -14.88
N PRO A 191 -3.18 10.23 -15.09
CA PRO A 191 -4.16 10.72 -14.12
C PRO A 191 -5.15 9.64 -13.67
N GLY A 192 -5.29 9.47 -12.35
CA GLY A 192 -6.05 8.39 -11.72
C GLY A 192 -5.26 7.09 -11.48
N GLY A 193 -4.02 7.02 -11.98
CA GLY A 193 -3.09 5.93 -11.77
C GLY A 193 -2.48 5.88 -10.38
N ARG A 194 -2.08 4.69 -9.92
CA ARG A 194 -1.51 4.49 -8.59
C ARG A 194 -0.22 5.27 -8.35
N LEU A 195 0.61 5.41 -9.38
CA LEU A 195 1.88 6.12 -9.29
C LEU A 195 1.79 7.56 -9.84
N HIS A 196 0.60 8.01 -10.22
CA HIS A 196 0.39 9.37 -10.67
C HIS A 196 0.71 10.38 -9.57
N GLY A 197 1.59 11.33 -9.87
CA GLY A 197 2.07 12.32 -8.88
C GLY A 197 2.95 11.74 -7.77
N VAL A 198 3.19 10.42 -7.75
CA VAL A 198 4.08 9.75 -6.80
C VAL A 198 5.51 9.72 -7.34
N CYS A 199 5.68 9.23 -8.56
CA CYS A 199 6.96 9.19 -9.25
C CYS A 199 6.75 9.14 -10.75
N LYS A 200 7.81 9.39 -11.54
CA LYS A 200 7.77 9.25 -12.99
C LYS A 200 8.34 7.91 -13.44
N PRO A 201 8.00 7.43 -14.64
CA PRO A 201 8.59 6.21 -15.21
C PRO A 201 10.13 6.27 -15.27
N GLU A 202 10.70 7.47 -15.47
CA GLU A 202 12.15 7.68 -15.58
C GLU A 202 12.87 7.74 -14.22
N ASP A 203 12.12 7.71 -13.10
CA ASP A 203 12.67 7.76 -11.75
C ASP A 203 13.10 6.35 -11.28
N LEU A 204 14.14 5.82 -11.91
CA LEU A 204 14.64 4.47 -11.62
C LEU A 204 15.45 4.40 -10.33
N SER A 205 16.28 5.41 -10.05
CA SER A 205 17.18 5.38 -8.89
C SER A 205 16.46 5.73 -7.59
N ARG A 206 16.81 4.99 -6.54
CA ARG A 206 16.28 5.14 -5.19
C ARG A 206 16.56 6.54 -4.64
N GLU A 207 17.76 7.07 -4.86
CA GLU A 207 18.20 8.39 -4.39
C GLU A 207 17.35 9.51 -5.02
N LYS A 208 17.06 9.40 -6.32
CA LYS A 208 16.25 10.39 -7.04
C LYS A 208 14.81 10.39 -6.55
N LEU A 209 14.25 9.22 -6.27
CA LEU A 209 12.93 9.08 -5.66
C LEU A 209 12.90 9.71 -4.26
N MET A 210 13.90 9.41 -3.42
CA MET A 210 13.99 10.00 -2.08
C MET A 210 14.08 11.53 -2.11
N VAL A 211 14.95 12.10 -2.95
CA VAL A 211 15.07 13.57 -3.08
C VAL A 211 13.77 14.20 -3.56
N THR A 212 13.07 13.54 -4.49
CA THR A 212 11.77 14.01 -4.98
C THR A 212 10.72 13.99 -3.87
N TRP A 213 10.63 12.90 -3.12
CA TRP A 213 9.64 12.74 -2.06
C TRP A 213 9.90 13.61 -0.83
N LEU A 214 11.16 13.85 -0.47
CA LEU A 214 11.51 14.78 0.62
C LEU A 214 11.09 16.23 0.32
N LYS A 215 11.00 16.60 -0.96
CA LYS A 215 10.52 17.92 -1.40
C LYS A 215 9.00 17.98 -1.54
N ALA A 216 8.32 16.83 -1.59
CA ALA A 216 6.89 16.77 -1.80
C ALA A 216 6.13 17.07 -0.48
N PRO A 217 5.11 17.94 -0.51
CA PRO A 217 4.33 18.24 0.69
C PRO A 217 3.53 16.99 1.14
N GLY A 218 3.47 16.77 2.45
CA GLY A 218 2.62 15.74 3.06
C GLY A 218 3.21 14.32 3.12
N VAL A 219 4.43 14.09 2.63
CA VAL A 219 5.06 12.76 2.70
C VAL A 219 5.59 12.47 4.11
N LYS A 220 5.26 11.29 4.65
CA LYS A 220 5.61 10.84 6.01
C LYS A 220 6.93 10.07 6.06
N LEU A 221 8.00 10.64 5.50
CA LEU A 221 9.32 10.00 5.40
C LEU A 221 10.16 10.03 6.70
N SER A 222 9.62 10.56 7.80
CA SER A 222 10.37 10.64 9.06
C SER A 222 10.38 9.31 9.79
N PRO A 223 11.55 8.79 10.21
CA PRO A 223 11.63 7.61 11.08
C PRO A 223 10.82 7.76 12.38
N ALA A 224 10.59 8.99 12.84
CA ALA A 224 9.77 9.26 14.02
C ALA A 224 8.29 8.88 13.82
N VAL A 225 7.82 8.70 12.59
CA VAL A 225 6.47 8.20 12.28
C VAL A 225 6.47 6.68 12.27
N SER A 226 7.35 6.08 11.48
CA SER A 226 7.41 4.62 11.29
C SER A 226 7.90 3.86 12.52
N ARG A 227 8.68 4.49 13.43
CA ARG A 227 9.08 3.89 14.71
C ARG A 227 8.04 4.05 15.82
N LYS A 228 6.83 4.53 15.52
CA LYS A 228 5.74 4.49 16.50
C LYS A 228 5.15 3.09 16.60
N VAL A 229 4.67 2.75 17.78
CA VAL A 229 3.94 1.50 18.05
C VAL A 229 2.55 1.57 17.43
N GLY A 230 2.02 0.41 17.02
CA GLY A 230 0.64 0.28 16.53
C GLY A 230 0.53 0.28 15.02
N ASP A 231 -0.68 0.48 14.52
CA ASP A 231 -1.02 0.39 13.09
C ASP A 231 -0.68 1.65 12.29
N LEU A 232 -0.45 2.79 12.95
CA LEU A 232 -0.15 4.09 12.35
C LEU A 232 -1.25 4.62 11.41
N GLY A 233 -2.47 4.12 11.56
CA GLY A 233 -3.61 4.41 10.70
C GLY A 233 -3.65 3.58 9.41
N PHE A 234 -2.75 2.61 9.22
CA PHE A 234 -2.83 1.64 8.13
C PHE A 234 -3.84 0.54 8.45
N ARG A 235 -4.56 0.07 7.44
CA ARG A 235 -5.52 -1.03 7.56
C ARG A 235 -4.85 -2.34 7.14
N PRO A 236 -5.00 -3.45 7.89
CA PRO A 236 -4.57 -4.75 7.41
C PRO A 236 -5.16 -5.05 6.02
N GLY A 237 -4.33 -5.49 5.09
CA GLY A 237 -4.63 -5.62 3.66
C GLY A 237 -4.09 -4.47 2.80
N ASP A 238 -3.66 -3.36 3.42
CA ASP A 238 -2.94 -2.31 2.69
C ASP A 238 -1.72 -2.88 1.98
N TRP A 239 -1.49 -2.39 0.77
CA TRP A 239 -0.58 -3.01 -0.19
C TRP A 239 0.25 -1.97 -0.93
N TRP A 240 1.52 -2.31 -1.18
CA TRP A 240 2.49 -1.50 -1.89
C TRP A 240 3.17 -2.28 -3.00
N ILE A 241 3.51 -1.61 -4.10
CA ILE A 241 4.27 -2.20 -5.21
C ILE A 241 5.64 -2.73 -4.75
N SER A 242 6.31 -2.04 -3.82
CA SER A 242 7.61 -2.45 -3.26
C SER A 242 7.83 -1.88 -1.85
N PRO A 243 8.82 -2.39 -1.09
CA PRO A 243 9.18 -1.85 0.23
C PRO A 243 9.51 -0.36 0.21
N LEU A 244 10.05 0.16 -0.89
CA LEU A 244 10.35 1.58 -1.05
C LEU A 244 9.08 2.47 -0.96
N PHE A 245 7.95 2.01 -1.50
CA PHE A 245 6.68 2.74 -1.40
C PHE A 245 6.06 2.61 0.00
N ALA A 246 6.22 1.47 0.67
CA ALA A 246 5.83 1.32 2.07
C ALA A 246 6.63 2.25 2.99
N TYR A 247 7.94 2.40 2.72
CA TYR A 247 8.80 3.36 3.41
C TYR A 247 8.35 4.80 3.20
N ARG A 248 8.03 5.19 1.95
CA ARG A 248 7.49 6.54 1.65
C ARG A 248 6.25 6.87 2.46
N ASP A 249 5.33 5.91 2.58
CA ASP A 249 4.06 6.11 3.28
C ASP A 249 4.24 6.09 4.81
N GLY A 250 5.38 5.54 5.29
CA GLY A 250 5.80 5.62 6.68
C GLY A 250 5.35 4.45 7.55
N ILE A 251 4.98 3.30 6.97
CA ILE A 251 4.65 2.09 7.75
C ILE A 251 5.92 1.38 8.28
N ILE A 252 7.04 1.53 7.57
CA ILE A 252 8.36 0.99 7.88
C ILE A 252 9.44 2.07 7.73
N ASP A 253 10.58 1.91 8.40
CA ASP A 253 11.73 2.84 8.35
C ASP A 253 12.92 2.30 7.54
N ASN A 254 12.82 1.05 7.07
CA ASN A 254 13.77 0.40 6.19
C ASN A 254 13.14 0.25 4.81
N MET A 255 13.92 0.51 3.76
CA MET A 255 13.50 0.38 2.36
C MET A 255 14.26 -0.72 1.61
N SER A 256 15.08 -1.52 2.31
CA SER A 256 15.77 -2.69 1.76
C SER A 256 14.77 -3.72 1.22
N SER A 257 15.14 -4.33 0.09
CA SER A 257 14.37 -5.37 -0.56
C SER A 257 14.52 -6.73 0.15
N ALA A 258 15.64 -6.93 0.87
CA ALA A 258 15.90 -8.11 1.70
C ALA A 258 14.99 -8.22 2.94
N GLY A 259 14.30 -7.14 3.33
CA GLY A 259 13.38 -7.15 4.46
C GLY A 259 14.09 -7.03 5.81
N GLY A 260 13.57 -7.70 6.84
CA GLY A 260 14.12 -7.73 8.20
C GLY A 260 13.29 -6.99 9.24
N ILE A 261 13.89 -6.81 10.42
CA ILE A 261 13.24 -6.23 11.61
C ILE A 261 13.52 -4.73 11.70
N VAL A 262 12.45 -3.94 11.71
CA VAL A 262 12.48 -2.51 12.02
C VAL A 262 12.49 -2.32 13.53
N SER A 263 13.56 -1.72 14.07
CA SER A 263 13.73 -1.54 15.51
C SER A 263 14.65 -0.35 15.84
N ASP A 264 14.57 0.11 17.08
CA ASP A 264 15.52 1.07 17.67
C ASP A 264 15.89 0.67 19.11
N SER A 265 16.35 1.63 19.92
CA SER A 265 16.70 1.42 21.32
C SER A 265 15.52 1.07 22.22
N ALA A 266 14.29 1.49 21.88
CA ALA A 266 13.09 1.25 22.66
C ALA A 266 12.41 -0.09 22.32
N GLY A 267 12.49 -0.54 21.06
CA GLY A 267 11.94 -1.86 20.70
C GLY A 267 11.88 -2.14 19.21
N ALA A 268 11.21 -3.24 18.86
CA ALA A 268 10.84 -3.56 17.49
C ALA A 268 9.44 -3.03 17.18
N TYR A 269 9.21 -2.60 15.94
CA TYR A 269 7.96 -1.97 15.51
C TYR A 269 7.32 -2.65 14.31
N ALA A 270 8.14 -3.16 13.39
CA ALA A 270 7.67 -3.87 12.21
C ALA A 270 8.65 -4.98 11.80
N VAL A 271 8.13 -5.96 11.07
CA VAL A 271 8.93 -7.01 10.41
C VAL A 271 8.48 -7.09 8.97
N VAL A 272 9.42 -6.95 8.05
CA VAL A 272 9.24 -7.19 6.62
C VAL A 272 9.79 -8.58 6.32
N MET A 273 8.91 -9.49 5.90
CA MET A 273 9.26 -10.89 5.69
C MET A 273 9.47 -11.16 4.21
N THR A 274 10.62 -11.73 3.88
CA THR A 274 11.02 -12.11 2.51
C THR A 274 11.56 -13.54 2.49
N GLU A 275 11.71 -14.12 1.29
CA GLU A 275 12.38 -15.41 1.08
C GLU A 275 12.03 -16.49 2.14
N ALA A 276 13.01 -17.02 2.87
CA ALA A 276 12.84 -18.09 3.86
C ALA A 276 12.57 -17.59 5.29
N ASP A 277 12.12 -16.35 5.46
CA ASP A 277 11.87 -15.73 6.78
C ASP A 277 10.68 -16.34 7.53
N GLU A 278 9.74 -16.97 6.83
CA GLU A 278 8.61 -17.66 7.45
C GLU A 278 8.85 -19.17 7.51
N VAL A 279 8.63 -19.78 8.66
CA VAL A 279 8.46 -21.24 8.73
C VAL A 279 7.05 -21.57 8.28
N ALA A 280 6.93 -22.37 7.23
CA ALA A 280 5.64 -22.77 6.67
C ALA A 280 4.71 -23.35 7.77
N GLY A 281 3.53 -22.76 7.89
CA GLY A 281 2.49 -23.15 8.83
C GLY A 281 1.11 -23.15 8.17
N SER A 282 0.17 -23.88 8.76
CA SER A 282 -1.21 -24.00 8.26
C SER A 282 -2.14 -22.86 8.70
N ASP A 283 -1.68 -21.98 9.59
CA ASP A 283 -2.47 -20.89 10.16
C ASP A 283 -1.86 -19.53 9.75
N PRO A 284 -2.59 -18.68 9.01
CA PRO A 284 -2.10 -17.35 8.64
C PRO A 284 -2.00 -16.38 9.83
N GLU A 285 -2.68 -16.66 10.95
CA GLU A 285 -2.67 -15.81 12.16
C GLU A 285 -1.56 -16.17 13.15
N MET A 286 -0.97 -17.35 13.01
CA MET A 286 0.08 -17.85 13.90
C MET A 286 1.21 -18.47 13.09
N PHE A 287 2.38 -17.84 13.14
CA PHE A 287 3.54 -18.27 12.36
C PHE A 287 4.84 -18.08 13.14
N GLN A 288 5.93 -18.64 12.61
CA GLN A 288 7.27 -18.46 13.16
C GLN A 288 8.11 -17.65 12.19
N TYR A 289 8.65 -16.54 12.67
CA TYR A 289 9.65 -15.76 11.97
C TYR A 289 11.05 -16.32 12.25
N ARG A 290 11.84 -16.46 11.19
CA ARG A 290 13.19 -17.00 11.19
C ARG A 290 14.19 -15.84 11.23
N ALA A 291 14.57 -15.41 12.43
CA ALA A 291 15.60 -14.39 12.59
C ALA A 291 17.01 -15.01 12.46
N ARG A 292 17.75 -14.56 11.45
CA ARG A 292 19.14 -14.97 11.18
C ARG A 292 20.12 -14.09 11.96
N ASP A 293 21.40 -14.45 11.91
CA ASP A 293 22.43 -13.70 12.64
C ASP A 293 22.65 -12.27 12.13
N ARG A 294 22.30 -11.99 10.88
CA ARG A 294 22.28 -10.64 10.30
C ARG A 294 21.15 -9.75 10.83
N ASP A 295 20.09 -10.33 11.41
CA ASP A 295 18.95 -9.56 11.91
C ASP A 295 19.30 -8.96 13.28
N ILE A 296 19.85 -7.75 13.26
CA ILE A 296 20.28 -7.03 14.47
C ILE A 296 19.08 -6.77 15.41
N GLY A 297 17.90 -6.51 14.83
CA GLY A 297 16.66 -6.28 15.56
C GLY A 297 16.10 -7.51 16.29
N ARG A 298 16.69 -8.69 16.13
CA ARG A 298 16.15 -9.94 16.69
C ARG A 298 16.04 -9.91 18.21
N TYR A 299 17.03 -9.33 18.88
CA TYR A 299 17.04 -9.18 20.34
C TYR A 299 16.06 -8.10 20.84
N ARG A 300 15.77 -7.08 20.00
CA ARG A 300 14.75 -6.08 20.30
C ARG A 300 13.36 -6.69 20.24
N LEU A 301 13.13 -7.55 19.25
CA LEU A 301 11.87 -8.25 19.06
C LEU A 301 11.59 -9.30 20.15
N THR A 302 12.63 -9.92 20.72
CA THR A 302 12.48 -10.95 21.77
C THR A 302 12.76 -10.46 23.20
N SER A 303 12.98 -9.16 23.38
CA SER A 303 13.27 -8.59 24.70
C SER A 303 12.14 -8.88 25.69
N GLY A 304 12.54 -9.27 26.90
CA GLY A 304 11.62 -9.63 27.98
C GLY A 304 10.99 -8.45 28.72
N THR A 305 11.42 -7.22 28.42
CA THR A 305 10.95 -6.00 29.09
C THR A 305 9.51 -5.67 28.69
N PRO A 306 8.66 -5.14 29.59
CA PRO A 306 7.29 -4.76 29.25
C PRO A 306 7.21 -3.79 28.05
N GLU A 307 8.19 -2.88 27.95
CA GLU A 307 8.31 -1.86 26.92
C GLU A 307 8.62 -2.43 25.53
N SER A 308 9.11 -3.67 25.43
CA SER A 308 9.38 -4.33 24.13
C SER A 308 8.26 -5.26 23.67
N ARG A 309 7.19 -5.42 24.47
CA ARG A 309 6.04 -6.30 24.15
C ARG A 309 4.95 -5.63 23.33
N HIS A 310 5.31 -4.55 22.64
CA HIS A 310 4.39 -3.81 21.80
C HIS A 310 3.92 -4.65 20.59
N PRO A 311 2.69 -4.42 20.10
CA PRO A 311 2.25 -5.03 18.86
C PRO A 311 3.14 -4.62 17.68
N ILE A 312 3.53 -5.61 16.89
CA ILE A 312 4.48 -5.51 15.78
C ILE A 312 3.70 -5.56 14.47
N ARG A 313 3.99 -4.62 13.56
CA ARG A 313 3.42 -4.64 12.21
C ARG A 313 4.11 -5.74 11.39
N ILE A 314 3.33 -6.63 10.79
CA ILE A 314 3.86 -7.67 9.91
C ILE A 314 3.56 -7.33 8.47
N LEU A 315 4.59 -7.30 7.64
CA LEU A 315 4.48 -7.11 6.20
C LEU A 315 5.04 -8.35 5.49
N ARG A 316 4.24 -8.97 4.61
CA ARG A 316 4.67 -10.12 3.79
C ARG A 316 4.95 -9.67 2.37
N SER A 317 6.13 -10.00 1.85
CA SER A 317 6.51 -9.76 0.46
C SER A 317 6.06 -10.92 -0.43
N HIS A 318 5.79 -10.66 -1.71
CA HIS A 318 5.57 -11.69 -2.74
C HIS A 318 6.78 -12.61 -2.96
N THR A 319 7.99 -12.17 -2.58
CA THR A 319 9.23 -12.99 -2.62
C THR A 319 9.31 -14.00 -1.49
N LEU A 320 8.44 -13.93 -0.49
CA LEU A 320 8.39 -14.86 0.63
C LEU A 320 8.15 -16.31 0.16
N HIS A 321 8.67 -17.30 0.86
CA HIS A 321 8.46 -18.73 0.65
C HIS A 321 7.37 -19.22 1.61
N SER A 322 6.18 -18.64 1.47
CA SER A 322 5.02 -18.90 2.32
C SER A 322 3.76 -19.06 1.47
N PHE A 323 2.85 -19.92 1.92
CA PHE A 323 1.52 -20.04 1.31
C PHE A 323 0.68 -18.77 1.48
N TRP A 324 1.00 -17.95 2.49
CA TRP A 324 0.24 -16.76 2.87
C TRP A 324 0.77 -15.47 2.25
N LYS A 325 1.79 -15.56 1.40
CA LYS A 325 2.38 -14.39 0.74
C LYS A 325 1.40 -13.73 -0.24
N PRO A 326 1.49 -12.41 -0.46
CA PRO A 326 0.75 -11.78 -1.54
C PRO A 326 1.27 -12.25 -2.90
N ARG A 327 0.40 -12.23 -3.92
CA ARG A 327 0.75 -12.59 -5.31
C ARG A 327 1.74 -11.62 -5.95
N ALA A 328 1.75 -10.38 -5.48
CA ALA A 328 2.57 -9.28 -5.99
C ALA A 328 2.89 -8.30 -4.86
N GLY A 329 3.97 -7.53 -4.98
CA GLY A 329 4.32 -6.43 -4.06
C GLY A 329 4.52 -6.83 -2.60
N LEU A 330 4.13 -5.94 -1.70
CA LEU A 330 4.25 -6.04 -0.24
C LEU A 330 2.90 -5.76 0.41
N ARG A 331 2.44 -6.63 1.31
CA ARG A 331 1.14 -6.48 1.99
C ARG A 331 1.32 -6.37 3.50
N TYR A 332 0.59 -5.46 4.14
CA TYR A 332 0.51 -5.35 5.58
C TYR A 332 -0.56 -6.31 6.13
N ASP A 333 -0.16 -7.29 6.95
CA ASP A 333 -1.05 -8.33 7.46
C ASP A 333 -1.66 -7.99 8.84
N GLY A 334 -1.25 -6.85 9.40
CA GLY A 334 -1.73 -6.35 10.68
C GLY A 334 -0.74 -6.50 11.82
N LEU A 335 -1.23 -6.19 13.01
CA LEU A 335 -0.51 -6.25 14.27
C LEU A 335 -0.45 -7.67 14.81
N HIS A 336 0.74 -8.05 15.26
CA HIS A 336 1.02 -9.33 15.89
C HIS A 336 1.78 -9.12 17.20
N LYS A 337 1.67 -10.06 18.12
CA LYS A 337 2.47 -10.09 19.35
C LYS A 337 3.40 -11.28 19.34
N VAL A 338 4.57 -11.11 19.92
CA VAL A 338 5.48 -12.22 20.20
C VAL A 338 4.89 -13.04 21.35
N THR A 339 4.74 -14.34 21.12
CA THR A 339 4.21 -15.29 22.10
C THR A 339 5.29 -16.19 22.71
N GLY A 340 6.44 -16.27 22.06
CA GLY A 340 7.61 -17.01 22.52
C GLY A 340 8.69 -17.01 21.46
N TRP A 341 9.84 -17.59 21.78
CA TRP A 341 10.92 -17.81 20.82
C TRP A 341 11.73 -19.05 21.22
N SER A 342 12.47 -19.61 20.27
CA SER A 342 13.37 -20.75 20.48
C SER A 342 14.61 -20.63 19.61
N LEU A 343 15.71 -21.24 20.03
CA LEU A 343 16.92 -21.35 19.21
C LEU A 343 16.95 -22.73 18.56
N LYS A 344 17.18 -22.78 17.26
CA LYS A 344 17.41 -24.02 16.52
C LYS A 344 18.68 -23.88 15.70
N LYS A 345 19.47 -24.95 15.66
CA LYS A 345 20.58 -25.04 14.72
C LYS A 345 20.04 -25.52 13.38
N ASP A 346 20.27 -24.76 12.31
CA ASP A 346 19.93 -25.19 10.97
C ASP A 346 20.79 -26.43 10.62
N PRO A 347 20.17 -27.56 10.21
CA PRO A 347 20.91 -28.78 9.93
C PRO A 347 21.84 -28.66 8.71
N ASN A 348 21.53 -27.76 7.77
CA ASN A 348 22.27 -27.60 6.52
C ASN A 348 23.39 -26.56 6.66
N THR A 349 23.09 -25.38 7.22
CA THR A 349 24.07 -24.28 7.32
C THR A 349 24.86 -24.32 8.63
N HIS A 350 24.41 -25.12 9.61
CA HIS A 350 24.93 -25.14 10.98
C HIS A 350 24.82 -23.80 11.73
N GLU A 351 24.13 -22.81 11.17
CA GLU A 351 23.85 -21.53 11.80
C GLU A 351 22.82 -21.69 12.92
N VAL A 352 22.97 -20.90 13.98
CA VAL A 352 21.98 -20.84 15.05
C VAL A 352 20.94 -19.81 14.65
N VAL A 353 19.72 -20.27 14.42
CA VAL A 353 18.60 -19.47 13.97
C VAL A 353 17.61 -19.30 15.11
N MET A 354 17.15 -18.06 15.33
CA MET A 354 16.13 -17.78 16.34
C MET A 354 14.74 -17.80 15.71
N LEU A 355 13.91 -18.74 16.15
CA LEU A 355 12.52 -18.86 15.72
C LEU A 355 11.62 -18.10 16.68
N ILE A 356 10.97 -17.06 16.19
CA ILE A 356 10.12 -16.15 16.97
C ILE A 356 8.66 -16.46 16.65
N HIS A 357 7.86 -16.83 17.64
CA HIS A 357 6.46 -17.18 17.47
C HIS A 357 5.59 -15.92 17.53
N LEU A 358 4.91 -15.61 16.43
CA LEU A 358 4.05 -14.44 16.29
C LEU A 358 2.59 -14.88 16.23
N LYS A 359 1.73 -14.16 16.95
CA LYS A 359 0.28 -14.35 16.94
C LYS A 359 -0.43 -13.04 16.67
N ARG A 360 -1.35 -13.04 15.71
CA ARG A 360 -2.16 -11.87 15.35
C ARG A 360 -2.96 -11.36 16.54
N THR A 361 -3.05 -10.03 16.68
CA THR A 361 -3.87 -9.42 17.73
C THR A 361 -5.35 -9.44 17.33
N PRO A 362 -6.27 -9.61 18.29
CA PRO A 362 -7.72 -9.58 18.02
C PRO A 362 -8.19 -8.19 17.57
N ASN A 363 -9.45 -8.09 17.14
CA ASN A 363 -10.13 -6.85 16.73
C ASN A 363 -9.56 -6.17 15.48
N GLN A 364 -8.95 -6.95 14.60
CA GLN A 364 -8.53 -6.50 13.27
C GLN A 364 -9.45 -7.11 12.20
N VAL A 365 -9.37 -6.56 11.00
CA VAL A 365 -10.02 -7.12 9.81
C VAL A 365 -9.66 -8.60 9.64
N SER A 366 -10.62 -9.43 9.22
CA SER A 366 -10.43 -10.87 9.09
C SER A 366 -9.22 -11.23 8.21
N MET A 367 -8.51 -12.33 8.50
CA MET A 367 -7.41 -12.75 7.61
C MET A 367 -7.91 -13.11 6.22
N GLY A 368 -9.16 -13.54 6.05
CA GLY A 368 -9.75 -13.78 4.73
C GLY A 368 -9.74 -12.52 3.86
N GLU A 369 -10.15 -11.37 4.41
CA GLU A 369 -10.09 -10.08 3.71
C GLU A 369 -8.65 -9.63 3.42
N VAL A 370 -7.73 -9.84 4.35
CA VAL A 370 -6.31 -9.50 4.16
C VAL A 370 -5.71 -10.36 3.03
N LEU A 371 -5.94 -11.66 3.06
CA LEU A 371 -5.40 -12.61 2.08
C LEU A 371 -6.00 -12.44 0.68
N ALA A 372 -7.17 -11.81 0.56
CA ALA A 372 -7.75 -11.44 -0.73
C ALA A 372 -6.91 -10.40 -1.50
N ARG A 373 -6.01 -9.67 -0.81
CA ARG A 373 -5.09 -8.70 -1.42
C ARG A 373 -3.76 -9.36 -1.82
N PRO A 374 -3.13 -8.96 -2.94
CA PRO A 374 -3.50 -7.86 -3.81
C PRO A 374 -4.69 -8.19 -4.72
N TRP A 375 -5.49 -7.17 -5.02
CA TRP A 375 -6.54 -7.24 -6.03
C TRP A 375 -5.96 -7.36 -7.43
N SER A 376 -6.83 -7.70 -8.39
CA SER A 376 -6.45 -7.83 -9.80
C SER A 376 -5.77 -6.57 -10.34
N ASP A 377 -6.28 -5.38 -9.99
CA ASP A 377 -5.71 -4.12 -10.46
C ASP A 377 -4.32 -3.83 -9.85
N GLU A 378 -4.09 -4.23 -8.61
CA GLU A 378 -2.78 -4.14 -7.95
C GLU A 378 -1.74 -5.05 -8.58
N ILE A 379 -2.14 -6.26 -8.99
CA ILE A 379 -1.25 -7.19 -9.70
C ILE A 379 -0.83 -6.62 -11.05
N GLU A 380 -1.77 -6.02 -11.77
CA GLU A 380 -1.51 -5.39 -13.07
C GLU A 380 -0.62 -4.16 -12.93
N ASP A 381 -0.85 -3.32 -11.90
CA ASP A 381 0.01 -2.17 -11.61
C ASP A 381 1.43 -2.62 -11.32
N TYR A 382 1.57 -3.70 -10.55
CA TYR A 382 2.86 -4.30 -10.25
C TYR A 382 3.54 -4.89 -11.49
N ALA A 383 2.80 -5.59 -12.34
CA ALA A 383 3.33 -6.16 -13.58
C ALA A 383 3.79 -5.07 -14.55
N GLU A 384 2.98 -4.01 -14.71
CA GLU A 384 3.33 -2.87 -15.56
C GLU A 384 4.53 -2.11 -15.00
N TYR A 385 4.59 -1.94 -13.67
CA TYR A 385 5.74 -1.34 -13.01
C TYR A 385 7.03 -2.11 -13.31
N LYS A 386 7.03 -3.44 -13.22
CA LYS A 386 8.19 -4.26 -13.59
C LYS A 386 8.54 -4.13 -15.06
N ARG A 387 7.55 -4.22 -15.95
CA ARG A 387 7.74 -4.16 -17.39
C ARG A 387 8.44 -2.87 -17.80
N LEU A 388 7.96 -1.73 -17.30
CA LEU A 388 8.54 -0.42 -17.59
C LEU A 388 9.96 -0.27 -17.02
N ARG A 389 10.22 -0.80 -15.81
CA ARG A 389 11.58 -0.80 -15.25
C ARG A 389 12.54 -1.68 -16.04
N GLN A 390 12.09 -2.83 -16.52
CA GLN A 390 12.90 -3.71 -17.36
C GLN A 390 13.28 -3.01 -18.67
N LEU A 391 12.29 -2.45 -19.38
CA LEU A 391 12.55 -1.69 -20.61
C LEU A 391 13.54 -0.55 -20.38
N ALA A 392 13.39 0.20 -19.30
CA ALA A 392 14.28 1.31 -19.01
C ALA A 392 15.69 0.87 -18.57
N ARG A 393 15.88 -0.37 -18.12
CA ARG A 393 17.20 -0.99 -17.91
C ARG A 393 17.81 -1.40 -19.25
N ASP A 394 17.03 -2.03 -20.12
CA ASP A 394 17.48 -2.49 -21.44
C ASP A 394 17.87 -1.33 -22.37
N GLU A 395 17.20 -0.17 -22.23
CA GLU A 395 17.53 1.05 -23.00
C GLU A 395 18.81 1.75 -22.52
N LYS A 396 19.28 1.48 -21.30
CA LYS A 396 20.55 2.05 -20.83
C LYS A 396 21.70 1.27 -21.49
N PRO A 397 22.56 1.93 -22.29
CA PRO A 397 23.76 1.26 -22.79
C PRO A 397 24.61 0.81 -21.60
N PRO A 398 25.27 -0.37 -21.68
CA PRO A 398 26.15 -0.83 -20.62
C PRO A 398 27.14 0.28 -20.30
N LEU A 399 27.25 0.62 -19.01
CA LEU A 399 28.25 1.56 -18.53
C LEU A 399 29.60 1.06 -19.03
N LYS A 400 30.27 1.85 -19.89
CA LYS A 400 31.66 1.57 -20.25
C LYS A 400 32.44 1.41 -18.95
N PRO A 401 33.28 0.36 -18.80
CA PRO A 401 34.07 0.20 -17.58
C PRO A 401 34.82 1.50 -17.34
N ALA A 402 34.63 2.06 -16.14
CA ALA A 402 35.31 3.27 -15.74
C ALA A 402 36.80 2.96 -15.69
N VAL A 403 37.54 3.37 -16.72
CA VAL A 403 39.00 3.32 -16.72
C VAL A 403 39.45 4.25 -15.59
N THR A 404 39.82 3.64 -14.47
CA THR A 404 40.41 4.37 -13.35
C THR A 404 41.88 4.56 -13.69
N VAL A 405 42.23 5.73 -14.23
CA VAL A 405 43.62 6.10 -14.43
C VAL A 405 44.19 6.50 -13.08
N GLN A 406 44.97 5.61 -12.46
CA GLN A 406 45.88 6.00 -11.39
C GLN A 406 47.04 6.82 -11.99
N LEU A 407 47.51 7.81 -11.23
CA LEU A 407 48.51 8.82 -11.61
C LEU A 407 49.92 8.28 -11.89
N ASP A 408 50.10 6.96 -11.90
CA ASP A 408 51.37 6.25 -11.91
C ASP A 408 51.61 5.45 -13.21
N GLY A 409 50.68 5.48 -14.17
CA GLY A 409 50.94 5.02 -15.53
C GLY A 409 51.08 3.51 -15.73
N ARG A 410 50.53 2.67 -14.83
CA ARG A 410 50.39 1.22 -15.05
C ARG A 410 48.96 0.84 -15.42
N VAL A 411 48.82 0.06 -16.48
CA VAL A 411 47.56 -0.54 -16.93
C VAL A 411 47.62 -2.01 -16.57
N ASP A 412 46.80 -2.46 -15.62
CA ASP A 412 46.53 -3.88 -15.41
C ASP A 412 45.19 -4.22 -16.08
N GLU A 413 45.17 -5.27 -16.88
CA GLU A 413 43.94 -5.85 -17.44
C GLU A 413 43.07 -6.38 -16.29
N VAL A 414 41.82 -5.91 -16.24
CA VAL A 414 40.81 -6.38 -15.31
C VAL A 414 40.41 -7.80 -15.72
N LEU A 415 40.64 -8.78 -14.85
CA LEU A 415 40.03 -10.10 -14.95
C LEU A 415 38.52 -9.95 -14.72
N GLU A 416 37.74 -10.22 -15.77
CA GLU A 416 36.29 -10.28 -15.75
C GLU A 416 35.80 -11.28 -14.70
N PHE A 417 35.16 -10.79 -13.65
CA PHE A 417 34.12 -11.57 -12.96
C PHE A 417 32.85 -11.38 -13.78
N GLY A 418 32.39 -12.45 -14.42
CA GLY A 418 31.11 -12.46 -15.13
C GLY A 418 29.99 -12.05 -14.19
N GLU A 419 29.17 -11.10 -14.62
CA GLU A 419 27.88 -10.78 -14.02
C GLU A 419 26.99 -12.03 -14.08
N GLU A 420 27.00 -12.84 -13.02
CA GLU A 420 25.97 -13.84 -12.78
C GLU A 420 24.73 -13.14 -12.22
N CYS A 421 23.69 -13.02 -13.07
CA CYS A 421 22.27 -13.04 -12.72
C CYS A 421 21.87 -12.48 -11.34
N GLU A 422 21.87 -11.17 -11.16
CA GLU A 422 21.31 -10.52 -9.95
C GLU A 422 19.79 -10.30 -10.10
N GLU A 423 19.01 -11.35 -9.83
CA GLU A 423 17.68 -11.18 -9.22
C GLU A 423 17.87 -10.82 -7.73
N GLY A 424 18.35 -9.61 -7.47
CA GLY A 424 18.64 -9.15 -6.11
C GLY A 424 19.17 -7.74 -6.13
N GLU A 425 18.28 -6.75 -6.08
CA GLU A 425 18.70 -5.38 -5.75
C GLU A 425 19.15 -5.37 -4.29
N ASP A 426 20.46 -5.54 -4.03
CA ASP A 426 21.15 -5.04 -2.84
C ASP A 426 22.68 -5.14 -3.04
N ASP A 427 23.34 -3.98 -3.19
CA ASP A 427 24.70 -3.76 -2.66
C ASP A 427 25.10 -2.26 -2.68
N ILE A 428 24.46 -1.44 -1.82
CA ILE A 428 25.08 -0.20 -1.30
C ILE A 428 24.62 0.01 0.15
N GLU A 429 25.28 -0.66 1.11
CA GLU A 429 25.11 -0.40 2.54
C GLU A 429 26.42 -0.03 3.28
N SER A 430 27.33 0.71 2.63
CA SER A 430 28.57 1.17 3.30
C SER A 430 28.74 2.69 3.46
N VAL A 431 27.82 3.53 2.96
CA VAL A 431 28.03 5.00 3.00
C VAL A 431 27.14 5.73 4.02
N TYR A 432 25.98 5.20 4.40
CA TYR A 432 25.04 5.91 5.29
C TYR A 432 25.11 5.57 6.78
N ALA A 433 25.76 4.46 7.17
CA ALA A 433 25.92 4.10 8.58
C ALA A 433 26.95 4.98 9.32
N ALA A 434 27.92 5.57 8.60
CA ALA A 434 28.97 6.41 9.19
C ALA A 434 28.46 7.82 9.61
N ALA A 435 27.40 8.32 8.97
CA ALA A 435 26.85 9.64 9.29
C ALA A 435 25.95 9.64 10.53
N TYR A 436 25.35 8.50 10.89
CA TYR A 436 24.42 8.40 12.03
C TYR A 436 25.15 8.17 13.36
N LEU A 437 26.32 7.53 13.35
CA LEU A 437 27.13 7.31 14.56
C LEU A 437 28.00 8.50 14.95
N ALA A 438 28.14 9.51 14.08
CA ALA A 438 28.90 10.73 14.38
C ALA A 438 28.06 11.82 15.09
N GLY A 439 26.74 11.65 15.20
CA GLY A 439 25.82 12.66 15.72
C GLY A 439 25.48 12.58 17.22
N GLU A 440 26.03 11.63 17.98
CA GLU A 440 25.73 11.44 19.41
C GLU A 440 26.96 11.62 20.33
N CYS A 441 27.96 12.39 19.90
CA CYS A 441 29.11 12.76 20.74
C CYS A 441 29.32 14.28 20.79
N GLU A 442 28.29 15.02 21.21
CA GLU A 442 28.47 16.36 21.77
C GLU A 442 27.72 16.42 23.11
N ASP A 443 28.39 15.97 24.17
CA ASP A 443 28.38 16.60 25.49
C ASP A 443 29.13 15.71 26.49
N LYS A 444 30.44 15.99 26.65
CA LYS A 444 31.18 16.02 27.92
C LYS A 444 32.66 16.26 27.64
N VAL A 445 33.03 17.53 27.77
CA VAL A 445 34.40 17.91 28.13
C VAL A 445 34.63 17.41 29.55
N ASP A 446 35.63 16.56 29.75
CA ASP A 446 36.52 16.61 30.92
C ASP A 446 37.80 15.83 30.59
N GLY A 447 38.93 16.49 30.83
CA GLY A 447 40.24 16.08 30.33
C GLY A 447 40.89 14.97 31.14
N SER A 448 41.43 13.99 30.42
CA SER A 448 42.69 13.33 30.75
C SER A 448 43.11 12.53 29.53
N GLY A 449 44.32 12.79 29.03
CA GLY A 449 44.87 12.08 27.89
C GLY A 449 45.14 10.61 28.21
N ASP A 450 44.82 9.74 27.24
CA ASP A 450 45.65 8.59 26.88
C ASP A 450 45.20 8.08 25.51
N ALA A 451 46.17 7.86 24.63
CA ALA A 451 45.97 7.36 23.28
C ALA A 451 45.72 5.85 23.31
N CYS A 452 44.53 5.41 22.88
CA CYS A 452 44.28 4.00 22.57
C CYS A 452 44.51 3.72 21.08
N THR A 453 45.62 3.04 20.79
CA THR A 453 45.95 2.45 19.49
C THR A 453 45.08 1.21 19.26
N PHE A 454 44.22 1.20 18.24
CA PHE A 454 43.52 -0.02 17.78
C PHE A 454 44.29 -0.63 16.60
N GLN A 455 44.80 -1.84 16.82
CA GLN A 455 45.55 -2.62 15.83
C GLN A 455 44.60 -3.69 15.25
N ILE A 456 44.21 -3.54 13.97
CA ILE A 456 43.41 -4.56 13.26
C ILE A 456 44.39 -5.57 12.64
N GLY A 457 44.37 -6.80 13.16
CA GLY A 457 45.18 -7.91 12.64
C GLY A 457 44.52 -8.57 11.43
N CYS A 458 45.19 -8.52 10.27
CA CYS A 458 44.89 -9.35 9.12
C CYS A 458 45.36 -10.79 9.37
N MET A 459 44.45 -11.76 9.45
CA MET A 459 44.79 -13.18 9.28
C MET A 459 44.47 -13.59 7.84
N GLY A 460 45.53 -13.73 7.03
CA GLY A 460 45.46 -14.40 5.74
C GLY A 460 45.34 -15.91 5.93
N ARG A 461 44.41 -16.55 5.20
CA ARG A 461 44.40 -17.99 4.98
C ARG A 461 45.22 -18.31 3.74
N SER A 462 46.20 -19.20 3.85
CA SER A 462 46.81 -19.88 2.70
C SER A 462 46.05 -21.17 2.40
N MET A 463 45.87 -21.42 1.10
CA MET A 463 45.54 -22.67 0.38
C MET A 463 44.89 -23.83 1.15
#